data_AF-A0A7Y5C5A4-F1
#
_entry.id   AF-A0A7Y5C5A4-F1
#
_cell.length_a   1.000
_cell.length_b   1.000
_cell.length_c   1.000
_cell.angle_alpha   90.00
_cell.angle_beta   90.00
_cell.angle_gamma   90.00
#
_symmetry.space_group_name_H-M   'P 1'
#
loop_
_entity.id
_entity.type
_entity.pdbx_description
1 polymer ?
#
loop_
_entity_poly.entity_id
_entity_poly.type
_entity_poly.pdbx_seq_one_letter_code
_entity_poly.pdbx_strand_id
1 'polypeptide(L)'
;MLSMVEVKCPHCGVRGQIMLPPLGAIIVGPCPNCDELVVVFCGRVLPLNKDTMVNGTPEQKHEHLKSVLVDFMDDRIRKVVDQLTPEVTEGLHDYTPENDDYVPSSDTLTEPSAPAAIIDESKAITDNEIDKFIRFDLPRIDNKDYFRAIFE
;
A
#
# COMPACT_ATOMS: atom_id res chain seq x y z
N MET A 1 -12.91 23.19 9.34
CA MET A 1 -12.18 23.99 8.32
C MET A 1 -12.27 23.20 7.02
N LEU A 2 -12.80 23.78 5.94
CA LEU A 2 -12.89 23.10 4.65
C LEU A 2 -11.52 23.21 3.96
N SER A 3 -10.81 22.09 3.84
CA SER A 3 -9.49 22.06 3.18
C SER A 3 -9.70 21.95 1.67
N MET A 4 -9.40 23.05 0.97
CA MET A 4 -9.43 23.11 -0.49
C MET A 4 -8.05 22.76 -1.04
N VAL A 5 -7.99 21.93 -2.08
CA VAL A 5 -6.74 21.52 -2.73
C VAL A 5 -6.78 21.78 -4.22
N GLU A 6 -5.65 22.22 -4.78
CA GLU A 6 -5.45 22.33 -6.22
C GLU A 6 -5.07 20.96 -6.79
N VAL A 7 -5.75 20.55 -7.85
CA VAL A 7 -5.49 19.31 -8.55
C VAL A 7 -5.35 19.53 -10.05
N LYS A 8 -4.67 18.61 -10.73
CA LYS A 8 -4.44 18.64 -12.18
C LYS A 8 -5.03 17.38 -12.81
N CYS A 9 -5.82 17.53 -13.87
CA CYS A 9 -6.33 16.39 -14.64
C CYS A 9 -5.17 15.68 -15.35
N PRO A 10 -5.04 14.34 -15.22
CA PRO A 10 -3.99 13.58 -15.90
C PRO A 10 -4.20 13.47 -17.41
N HIS A 11 -5.44 13.65 -17.91
CA HIS A 11 -5.76 13.53 -19.34
C HIS A 11 -5.53 14.83 -20.12
N CYS A 12 -6.07 15.96 -19.66
CA CYS A 12 -5.99 17.24 -20.37
C CYS A 12 -5.06 18.28 -19.73
N GLY A 13 -4.56 18.02 -18.52
CA GLY A 13 -3.64 18.91 -17.81
C GLY A 13 -4.25 20.17 -17.20
N VAL A 14 -5.56 20.40 -17.35
CA VAL A 14 -6.27 21.50 -16.70
C VAL A 14 -6.21 21.37 -15.18
N ARG A 15 -6.06 22.50 -14.50
CA ARG A 15 -6.05 22.58 -13.05
C ARG A 15 -7.43 22.98 -12.52
N GLY A 16 -7.81 22.44 -11.38
CA GLY A 16 -9.05 22.73 -10.70
C GLY A 16 -8.86 22.72 -9.18
N GLN A 17 -9.83 23.27 -8.47
CA GLN A 17 -9.88 23.21 -7.02
C GLN A 17 -11.00 22.29 -6.60
N ILE A 18 -10.73 21.45 -5.60
CA ILE A 18 -11.72 20.55 -5.03
C ILE A 18 -11.72 20.66 -3.51
N MET A 19 -12.87 20.41 -2.90
CA MET A 19 -12.93 20.20 -1.46
C MET A 19 -12.51 18.76 -1.16
N LEU A 20 -11.58 18.60 -0.21
CA LEU A 20 -11.20 17.26 0.22
C LEU A 20 -12.40 16.57 0.88
N PRO A 21 -12.73 15.34 0.43
CA PRO A 21 -13.77 14.57 1.08
C PRO A 21 -13.30 14.11 2.48
N PRO A 22 -14.20 13.62 3.34
CA PRO A 22 -13.82 13.00 4.61
C PRO A 22 -12.81 11.87 4.42
N LEU A 23 -12.07 11.55 5.48
CA LEU A 23 -11.12 10.43 5.46
C LEU A 23 -11.84 9.13 5.04
N GLY A 24 -11.20 8.37 4.15
CA GLY A 24 -11.75 7.12 3.61
C GLY A 24 -12.70 7.29 2.41
N ALA A 25 -13.04 8.52 2.01
CA ALA A 25 -13.86 8.75 0.82
C ALA A 25 -13.01 9.04 -0.43
N ILE A 26 -13.50 8.56 -1.57
CA ILE A 26 -12.98 8.85 -2.92
C ILE A 26 -14.04 9.60 -3.72
N ILE A 27 -13.61 10.46 -4.62
CA ILE A 27 -14.51 11.15 -5.56
C ILE A 27 -14.28 10.57 -6.94
N VAL A 28 -15.30 10.02 -7.58
CA VAL A 28 -15.25 9.50 -8.95
C VAL A 28 -16.14 10.36 -9.83
N GLY A 29 -15.61 10.88 -10.94
CA GLY A 29 -16.39 11.69 -11.86
C GLY A 29 -15.64 12.12 -13.11
N PRO A 30 -16.34 12.67 -14.10
CA PRO A 30 -15.72 13.16 -15.33
C PRO A 30 -14.99 14.48 -15.10
N CYS A 31 -13.90 14.69 -15.84
CA CYS A 31 -13.24 15.98 -15.93
C CYS A 31 -14.13 16.99 -16.68
N PRO A 32 -14.41 18.18 -16.13
CA PRO A 32 -15.29 19.16 -16.76
C PRO A 32 -14.77 19.72 -18.10
N ASN A 33 -13.49 19.49 -18.42
CA ASN A 33 -12.87 20.00 -19.64
C ASN A 33 -12.75 18.96 -20.77
N CYS A 34 -12.45 17.69 -20.45
CA CYS A 34 -12.24 16.64 -21.45
C CYS A 34 -13.21 15.46 -21.34
N ASP A 35 -14.11 15.48 -20.36
CA ASP A 35 -15.09 14.43 -20.09
C ASP A 35 -14.49 13.03 -19.83
N GLU A 36 -13.17 12.94 -19.64
CA GLU A 36 -12.51 11.71 -19.22
C GLU A 36 -12.73 11.44 -17.73
N LEU A 37 -12.89 10.17 -17.39
CA LEU A 37 -13.21 9.76 -16.03
C LEU A 37 -11.97 9.76 -15.15
N VAL A 38 -12.09 10.33 -13.95
CA VAL A 38 -10.99 10.40 -12.99
C VAL A 38 -11.47 10.02 -11.59
N VAL A 39 -10.53 9.59 -10.75
CA VAL A 39 -10.74 9.44 -9.31
C VAL A 39 -9.84 10.41 -8.55
N VAL A 40 -10.41 11.10 -7.57
CA VAL A 40 -9.65 11.88 -6.60
C VAL A 40 -9.48 11.07 -5.33
N PHE A 41 -8.22 10.84 -4.96
CA PHE A 41 -7.84 10.18 -3.72
C PHE A 41 -6.65 10.90 -3.09
N CYS A 42 -6.74 11.20 -1.79
CA CYS A 42 -5.66 11.86 -1.04
C CYS A 42 -5.10 13.14 -1.70
N GLY A 43 -5.98 13.95 -2.29
CA GLY A 43 -5.60 15.20 -2.99
C GLY A 43 -4.89 15.01 -4.33
N ARG A 44 -4.84 13.78 -4.86
CA ARG A 44 -4.31 13.45 -6.19
C ARG A 44 -5.44 13.01 -7.10
N VAL A 45 -5.28 13.28 -8.40
CA VAL A 45 -6.22 12.85 -9.43
C VAL A 45 -5.56 11.72 -10.21
N LEU A 46 -6.22 10.57 -10.26
CA LEU A 46 -5.76 9.39 -10.95
C LEU A 46 -6.67 9.14 -12.16
N PRO A 47 -6.12 8.71 -13.30
CA PRO A 47 -6.90 8.43 -14.49
C PRO A 47 -7.72 7.15 -14.29
N LEU A 48 -8.95 7.14 -14.81
CA LEU A 48 -9.75 5.93 -14.91
C LEU A 48 -10.00 5.59 -16.38
N ASN A 49 -10.13 4.31 -16.70
CA ASN A 49 -10.56 3.89 -18.02
C ASN A 49 -12.08 4.07 -18.12
N LYS A 50 -12.51 5.05 -18.92
CA LYS A 50 -13.93 5.38 -19.12
C LYS A 50 -14.73 4.19 -19.64
N ASP A 51 -14.18 3.41 -20.56
CA ASP A 51 -14.86 2.25 -21.15
C ASP A 51 -15.10 1.17 -20.08
N THR A 52 -14.06 0.81 -19.32
CA THR A 52 -14.19 -0.16 -18.21
C THR A 52 -15.19 0.32 -17.16
N MET A 53 -15.15 1.60 -16.79
CA MET A 53 -15.99 2.15 -15.72
C MET A 53 -17.46 2.33 -16.13
N VAL A 54 -17.75 2.55 -17.41
CA VAL A 54 -19.13 2.69 -17.92
C VAL A 54 -19.69 1.33 -18.33
N ASN A 55 -18.97 0.59 -19.18
CA ASN A 55 -19.46 -0.60 -19.87
C ASN A 55 -19.04 -1.93 -19.21
N GLY A 56 -18.04 -1.93 -18.32
CA GLY A 56 -17.55 -3.14 -17.67
C GLY A 56 -18.54 -3.77 -16.69
N THR A 57 -18.31 -5.03 -16.32
CA THR A 57 -19.06 -5.68 -15.23
C THR A 57 -18.71 -5.08 -13.87
N PRO A 58 -19.54 -5.25 -12.83
CA PRO A 58 -19.22 -4.78 -11.48
C PRO A 58 -17.83 -5.23 -10.99
N GLU A 59 -17.45 -6.46 -11.30
CA GLU A 59 -16.15 -7.04 -10.95
C GLU A 59 -15.01 -6.32 -11.68
N GLN A 60 -15.17 -6.08 -12.99
CA GLN A 60 -14.19 -5.35 -13.79
C GLN A 60 -14.02 -3.90 -13.32
N LYS A 61 -15.12 -3.22 -12.97
CA LYS A 61 -15.08 -1.86 -12.42
C LYS A 61 -14.34 -1.84 -11.08
N HIS A 62 -14.65 -2.80 -10.21
CA HIS A 62 -14.01 -2.93 -8.91
C HIS A 62 -12.51 -3.24 -9.03
N GLU A 63 -12.15 -4.19 -9.90
CA GLU A 63 -10.76 -4.57 -10.17
C GLU A 63 -9.96 -3.38 -10.75
N HIS A 64 -10.52 -2.66 -11.73
CA HIS A 64 -9.90 -1.49 -12.33
C HIS A 64 -9.70 -0.35 -11.32
N LEU A 65 -10.69 -0.08 -10.47
CA LEU A 65 -10.56 0.94 -9.44
C LEU A 65 -9.51 0.54 -8.40
N LYS A 66 -9.49 -0.74 -8.00
CA LYS A 66 -8.53 -1.28 -7.05
C LYS A 66 -7.11 -1.20 -7.60
N SER A 67 -6.87 -1.60 -8.85
CA SER A 67 -5.53 -1.55 -9.44
C SER A 67 -4.96 -0.13 -9.47
N VAL A 68 -5.75 0.85 -9.94
CA VAL A 68 -5.34 2.26 -9.97
C VAL A 68 -4.99 2.80 -8.58
N LEU A 69 -5.74 2.40 -7.54
CA LEU A 69 -5.47 2.82 -6.15
C LEU A 69 -4.25 2.12 -5.56
N VAL A 70 -4.08 0.82 -5.80
CA VAL A 70 -2.94 0.03 -5.32
C VAL A 70 -1.64 0.57 -5.91
N ASP A 71 -1.59 0.80 -7.22
CA ASP A 71 -0.41 1.35 -7.89
C ASP A 71 0.00 2.70 -7.27
N PHE A 72 -0.99 3.56 -7.00
CA PHE A 72 -0.74 4.85 -6.33
C PHE A 72 -0.24 4.70 -4.88
N MET A 73 -0.80 3.75 -4.14
CA MET A 73 -0.39 3.49 -2.76
C MET A 73 1.02 2.92 -2.70
N ASP A 74 1.35 1.97 -3.56
CA ASP A 74 2.68 1.36 -3.65
C ASP A 74 3.75 2.41 -3.95
N ASP A 75 3.50 3.30 -4.90
CA ASP A 75 4.40 4.42 -5.21
C ASP A 75 4.63 5.35 -4.01
N ARG A 76 3.61 5.52 -3.17
CA ARG A 76 3.69 6.39 -1.99
C ARG A 76 4.39 5.68 -0.83
N ILE A 77 4.12 4.39 -0.64
CA ILE A 77 4.77 3.56 0.38
C ILE A 77 6.26 3.48 0.08
N ARG A 78 6.66 3.18 -1.16
CA ARG A 78 8.08 3.15 -1.57
C ARG A 78 8.80 4.45 -1.22
N LYS A 79 8.23 5.61 -1.58
CA LYS A 79 8.82 6.92 -1.26
C LYS A 79 8.99 7.18 0.24
N VAL A 80 8.10 6.65 1.07
CA VAL A 80 8.21 6.79 2.54
C VAL A 80 9.27 5.84 3.08
N VAL A 81 9.28 4.59 2.60
CA VAL A 81 10.29 3.60 2.98
C VAL A 81 11.69 4.07 2.61
N ASP A 82 11.88 4.56 1.38
CA ASP A 82 13.16 5.09 0.90
C ASP A 82 13.68 6.27 1.75
N GLN A 83 12.77 7.08 2.32
CA GLN A 83 13.14 8.17 3.23
C GLN A 83 13.52 7.69 4.63
N LEU A 84 12.99 6.55 5.06
CA LEU A 84 13.26 5.95 6.38
C LEU A 84 14.52 5.08 6.37
N THR A 85 14.95 4.61 5.21
CA THR A 85 16.24 3.95 5.01
C THR A 85 17.19 4.88 4.26
N PRO A 86 17.73 5.93 4.90
CA PRO A 86 18.91 6.60 4.35
C PRO A 86 20.00 5.54 4.24
N GLU A 87 20.54 5.40 3.04
CA GLU A 87 21.58 4.44 2.67
C GLU A 87 22.63 4.32 3.80
N VAL A 88 22.70 3.13 4.41
CA VAL A 88 23.92 2.70 5.10
C VAL A 88 24.91 2.35 4.00
N THR A 89 25.53 3.37 3.42
CA THR A 89 26.67 3.20 2.53
C THR A 89 27.91 2.89 3.36
N GLU A 90 28.58 1.80 2.98
CA GLU A 90 30.02 1.54 3.12
C GLU A 90 30.59 1.21 4.52
N GLY A 91 30.78 -0.09 4.76
CA GLY A 91 31.85 -0.58 5.63
C GLY A 91 31.62 -1.97 6.23
N LEU A 92 32.46 -2.94 5.79
CA LEU A 92 32.68 -4.28 6.37
C LEU A 92 31.58 -5.33 6.08
N HIS A 93 31.83 -6.58 5.69
CA HIS A 93 33.05 -7.40 5.74
C HIS A 93 32.90 -8.52 4.70
N ASP A 94 34.00 -8.83 4.02
CA ASP A 94 34.22 -10.07 3.27
C ASP A 94 33.97 -11.27 4.19
N TYR A 95 32.94 -12.05 3.89
CA TYR A 95 32.69 -13.36 4.49
C TYR A 95 32.54 -14.37 3.34
N THR A 96 33.65 -15.05 3.05
CA THR A 96 33.67 -16.33 2.33
C THR A 96 32.94 -17.38 3.16
N PRO A 97 31.87 -18.03 2.64
CA PRO A 97 31.35 -19.24 3.25
C PRO A 97 32.11 -20.43 2.68
N GLU A 98 33.00 -21.02 3.48
CA GLU A 98 33.47 -22.38 3.23
C GLU A 98 32.34 -23.37 3.55
N ASN A 99 32.09 -24.24 2.58
CA ASN A 99 31.31 -25.48 2.59
C ASN A 99 30.82 -26.01 3.95
N ASP A 100 29.52 -26.26 4.04
CA ASP A 100 29.04 -27.53 4.57
C ASP A 100 27.76 -27.98 3.84
N ASP A 101 27.82 -29.23 3.39
CA ASP A 101 26.88 -29.95 2.53
C ASP A 101 25.51 -30.17 3.17
N TYR A 102 24.43 -29.63 2.58
CA TYR A 102 23.12 -30.30 2.60
C TYR A 102 22.13 -29.78 1.52
N VAL A 103 21.74 -30.66 0.60
CA VAL A 103 20.61 -30.56 -0.35
C VAL A 103 20.14 -32.03 -0.55
N PRO A 104 18.86 -32.40 -0.83
CA PRO A 104 17.74 -31.63 -1.39
C PRO A 104 16.37 -31.83 -0.69
N SER A 105 15.39 -30.96 -0.97
CA SER A 105 14.23 -31.36 -1.81
C SER A 105 13.18 -30.25 -1.99
N SER A 106 12.95 -29.95 -3.27
CA SER A 106 11.71 -29.62 -4.00
C SER A 106 10.69 -28.60 -3.47
N ASP A 107 10.37 -27.71 -4.42
CA ASP A 107 9.05 -27.12 -4.69
C ASP A 107 8.65 -25.79 -4.03
N THR A 108 8.70 -24.77 -4.90
CA THR A 108 7.51 -23.99 -5.28
C THR A 108 7.15 -22.78 -4.42
N LEU A 109 7.50 -21.62 -5.00
CA LEU A 109 6.66 -20.43 -5.15
C LEU A 109 6.36 -19.53 -3.95
N THR A 110 6.77 -18.29 -4.16
CA THR A 110 6.06 -17.05 -3.81
C THR A 110 6.01 -16.67 -2.35
N GLU A 111 6.77 -15.62 -2.01
CA GLU A 111 6.48 -14.77 -0.86
C GLU A 111 5.13 -14.06 -1.10
N PRO A 112 4.11 -14.30 -0.27
CA PRO A 112 2.95 -13.45 -0.20
C PRO A 112 3.24 -12.36 0.83
N SER A 113 3.23 -11.14 0.33
CA SER A 113 2.73 -9.94 0.97
C SER A 113 1.87 -10.22 2.21
N ALA A 114 2.30 -9.65 3.34
CA ALA A 114 1.50 -9.59 4.55
C ALA A 114 0.21 -8.79 4.31
N PRO A 115 -0.97 -9.35 4.59
CA PRO A 115 -2.16 -8.55 4.84
C PRO A 115 -2.32 -8.34 6.35
N ALA A 116 -2.61 -7.09 6.67
CA ALA A 116 -3.11 -6.63 7.94
C ALA A 116 -4.24 -7.52 8.50
N ALA A 117 -4.29 -7.57 9.82
CA ALA A 117 -5.24 -8.30 10.63
C ALA A 117 -6.69 -8.08 10.17
N ILE A 118 -7.25 -9.10 9.52
CA ILE A 118 -8.67 -9.39 9.59
C ILE A 118 -8.82 -10.16 10.89
N ILE A 119 -9.49 -9.57 11.89
CA ILE A 119 -9.93 -10.32 13.07
C ILE A 119 -11.06 -11.22 12.59
N ASP A 120 -10.67 -12.35 12.01
CA ASP A 120 -11.52 -13.50 11.83
C ASP A 120 -11.51 -14.23 13.18
N GLU A 121 -12.59 -14.11 13.96
CA GLU A 121 -12.77 -14.80 15.25
C GLU A 121 -12.69 -16.35 15.13
N SER A 122 -12.50 -16.88 13.91
CA SER A 122 -12.34 -18.30 13.64
C SER A 122 -10.91 -18.73 13.25
N LYS A 123 -9.92 -17.82 13.22
CA LYS A 123 -8.54 -18.18 12.86
C LYS A 123 -7.74 -18.62 14.08
N ALA A 124 -7.36 -19.90 14.12
CA ALA A 124 -6.48 -20.45 15.14
C ALA A 124 -5.10 -19.76 15.07
N ILE A 125 -4.54 -19.42 16.24
CA ILE A 125 -3.19 -18.85 16.36
C ILE A 125 -2.19 -19.87 15.79
N THR A 126 -1.38 -19.44 14.84
CA THR A 126 -0.39 -20.28 14.16
C THR A 126 0.97 -20.25 14.87
N ASP A 127 1.78 -21.31 14.71
CA ASP A 127 3.12 -21.38 15.31
C ASP A 127 4.05 -20.25 14.82
N ASN A 128 3.86 -19.77 13.59
CA ASN A 128 4.60 -18.63 13.05
C ASN A 128 4.23 -17.31 13.74
N GLU A 129 2.95 -17.13 14.10
CA GLU A 129 2.52 -15.96 14.89
C GLU A 129 3.10 -16.01 16.31
N ILE A 130 3.21 -17.20 16.90
CA ILE A 130 3.85 -17.38 18.22
C ILE A 130 5.34 -17.05 18.16
N ASP A 131 6.08 -17.59 17.19
CA ASP A 131 7.52 -17.31 17.08
C ASP A 131 7.79 -15.83 16.81
N LYS A 132 6.95 -15.19 15.97
CA LYS A 132 7.00 -13.75 15.75
C LYS A 132 6.74 -12.96 17.03
N PHE A 133 5.71 -13.31 17.79
CA PHE A 133 5.40 -12.65 19.04
C PHE A 133 6.56 -12.75 20.05
N ILE A 134 7.12 -13.96 20.24
CA ILE A 134 8.21 -14.19 21.20
C ILE A 134 9.47 -13.41 20.83
N ARG A 135 9.85 -13.41 19.55
CA ARG A 135 11.13 -12.82 19.12
C ARG A 135 11.07 -11.32 18.92
N PHE A 136 9.92 -10.77 18.57
CA PHE A 136 9.82 -9.38 18.12
C PHE A 136 8.90 -8.53 18.99
N ASP A 137 7.69 -9.00 19.30
CA ASP A 137 6.70 -8.20 20.02
C ASP A 137 6.92 -8.22 21.54
N LEU A 138 7.22 -9.38 22.11
CA LEU A 138 7.37 -9.59 23.54
C LEU A 138 8.50 -8.73 24.16
N PRO A 139 9.70 -8.58 23.56
CA PRO A 139 10.74 -7.70 24.09
C PRO A 139 10.40 -6.20 24.04
N ARG A 140 9.38 -5.82 23.25
CA ARG A 140 8.98 -4.43 23.01
C ARG A 140 7.66 -4.08 23.70
N ILE A 141 7.11 -4.98 24.50
CA ILE A 141 5.81 -4.77 25.16
C ILE A 141 5.83 -3.58 26.12
N ASP A 142 6.97 -3.29 26.75
CA ASP A 142 7.17 -2.14 27.63
C ASP A 142 7.55 -0.85 26.87
N ASN A 143 7.81 -0.94 25.57
CA ASN A 143 8.10 0.23 24.75
C ASN A 143 6.79 0.94 24.39
N LYS A 144 6.54 2.04 25.10
CA LYS A 144 5.34 2.87 24.91
C LYS A 144 5.15 3.36 23.48
N ASP A 145 6.23 3.70 22.78
CA ASP A 145 6.17 4.22 21.42
C ASP A 145 5.83 3.11 20.42
N TYR A 146 6.38 1.90 20.64
CA TYR A 146 6.03 0.71 19.86
C TYR A 146 4.55 0.34 20.02
N PHE A 147 4.06 0.32 21.26
CA PHE A 147 2.67 0.00 21.55
C PHE A 147 1.71 1.00 20.89
N ARG A 148 2.01 2.30 20.97
CA ARG A 148 1.21 3.34 20.29
C ARG A 148 1.17 3.17 18.78
N ALA A 149 2.30 2.84 18.15
CA ALA A 149 2.35 2.65 16.70
C ALA A 149 1.47 1.50 16.19
N ILE A 150 1.07 0.55 17.05
CA ILE A 150 0.24 -0.60 16.69
C ILE A 150 -1.24 -0.37 17.03
N PHE A 151 -1.54 0.35 18.13
CA PHE A 151 -2.89 0.42 18.71
C PHE A 151 -3.54 1.81 18.73
N GLU A 152 -2.82 2.88 18.38
CA GLU A 152 -3.30 4.27 18.40
C GLU A 152 -3.27 4.90 16.99
#